data_AF-V5G821-F1
#
_entry.id   AF-V5G821-F1
#
_cell.length_a   1.000
_cell.length_b   1.000
_cell.length_c   1.000
_cell.angle_alpha   90.00
_cell.angle_beta   90.00
_cell.angle_gamma   90.00
#
_symmetry.space_group_name_H-M   'P 1'
#
loop_
_entity.id
_entity.type
_entity.pdbx_description
1 polymer ?
#
loop_
_entity_poly.entity_id
_entity_poly.type
_entity_poly.pdbx_seq_one_letter_code
_entity_poly.pdbx_strand_id
1 'polypeptide(L)'
;MGLIQIGSISRRRHGQYEQPESSRRQATMFYTVPNEDGEHLRICRQTFSQIFALSHKQVQVLVEKKKGGSINYNDKRGKHTKERKYNEQIHNQIRAHIKSFPVEENDDMFDEIEQKFLVSGHSYMPCDRDFVLIKKR
;
A
#
# COMPACT_ATOMS: atom_id res chain seq x y z
N MET A 1 -25.17 12.39 -12.77
CA MET A 1 -24.09 13.41 -12.67
C MET A 1 -23.06 12.93 -11.67
N GLY A 2 -21.77 13.21 -11.87
CA GLY A 2 -20.72 12.86 -10.87
C GLY A 2 -20.51 13.97 -9.85
N LEU A 3 -20.11 13.61 -8.62
CA LEU A 3 -19.86 14.51 -7.48
C LEU A 3 -18.71 15.53 -7.68
N ILE A 4 -17.80 15.23 -8.60
CA ILE A 4 -16.70 16.11 -9.01
C ILE A 4 -16.78 16.27 -10.52
N GLN A 5 -16.73 17.48 -11.05
CA GLN A 5 -16.76 17.74 -12.49
C GLN A 5 -15.57 18.61 -12.90
N ILE A 6 -15.02 18.30 -14.08
CA ILE A 6 -13.93 19.07 -14.68
C ILE A 6 -14.58 20.07 -15.65
N GLY A 7 -14.29 21.35 -15.46
CA GLY A 7 -14.73 22.43 -16.35
C GLY A 7 -13.56 23.16 -16.98
N SER A 8 -13.82 23.82 -18.11
CA SER A 8 -12.87 24.73 -18.75
C SER A 8 -12.63 25.99 -17.91
N ILE A 9 -11.59 26.74 -18.25
CA ILE A 9 -11.26 28.00 -17.58
C ILE A 9 -11.90 29.13 -18.37
N SER A 10 -12.87 29.82 -17.74
CA SER A 10 -13.51 30.99 -18.35
C SER A 10 -12.63 32.25 -18.30
N ARG A 11 -11.87 32.48 -17.21
CA ARG A 11 -10.96 33.63 -17.07
C ARG A 11 -9.69 33.26 -16.29
N ARG A 12 -8.53 33.73 -16.74
CA ARG A 12 -7.24 33.62 -16.03
C ARG A 12 -7.03 34.88 -15.18
N ARG A 13 -6.72 34.71 -13.88
CA ARG A 13 -6.65 35.81 -12.91
C ARG A 13 -5.25 36.44 -12.77
N HIS A 14 -4.20 35.78 -13.25
CA HIS A 14 -2.81 36.25 -13.14
C HIS A 14 -2.11 36.19 -14.49
N GLY A 15 -1.46 37.29 -14.90
CA GLY A 15 -0.61 37.37 -16.08
C GLY A 15 -1.36 37.30 -17.41
N GLN A 16 -0.90 38.10 -18.37
CA GLN A 16 -1.14 37.82 -19.79
C GLN A 16 -0.19 36.67 -20.15
N TYR A 17 -0.74 35.53 -20.55
CA TYR A 17 0.07 34.45 -21.12
C TYR A 17 -0.17 34.47 -22.62
N GLU A 18 0.90 34.56 -23.40
CA GLU A 18 0.84 34.43 -24.86
C GLU A 18 0.27 33.05 -25.26
N GLN A 19 0.60 32.01 -24.48
CA GLN A 19 0.12 30.65 -24.69
C GLN A 19 -0.71 30.13 -23.50
N PRO A 20 -1.94 29.62 -23.75
CA PRO A 20 -2.81 28.98 -22.75
C PRO A 20 -2.15 27.88 -21.89
N GLU A 21 -1.23 27.14 -22.48
CA GLU A 21 -0.54 25.98 -21.90
C GLU A 21 0.46 26.38 -20.81
N SER A 22 1.01 27.59 -20.89
CA SER A 22 1.96 28.15 -19.92
C SER A 22 1.31 28.48 -18.57
N SER A 23 -0.02 28.39 -18.47
CA SER A 23 -0.72 28.59 -17.20
C SER A 23 -0.56 27.38 -16.27
N ARG A 24 -0.22 27.61 -15.00
CA ARG A 24 -0.22 26.54 -13.98
C ARG A 24 -1.60 25.90 -13.78
N ARG A 25 -2.66 26.67 -14.03
CA ARG A 25 -4.04 26.20 -13.90
C ARG A 25 -4.59 25.89 -15.29
N GLN A 26 -4.83 24.60 -15.55
CA GLN A 26 -5.36 24.11 -16.84
C GLN A 26 -6.84 23.71 -16.80
N ALA A 27 -7.42 23.51 -15.61
CA ALA A 27 -8.84 23.17 -15.46
C ALA A 27 -9.46 23.78 -14.20
N THR A 28 -10.79 23.92 -14.22
CA THR A 28 -11.63 24.24 -13.06
C THR A 28 -12.27 22.96 -12.52
N MET A 29 -12.41 22.85 -11.20
CA MET A 29 -13.14 21.75 -10.57
C MET A 29 -14.44 22.28 -9.96
N PHE A 30 -15.54 21.59 -10.23
CA PHE A 30 -16.83 21.80 -9.59
C PHE A 30 -17.14 20.61 -8.68
N TYR A 31 -17.62 20.91 -7.48
CA TYR A 31 -18.02 19.92 -6.49
C TYR A 31 -19.52 20.00 -6.32
N THR A 32 -20.19 18.86 -6.35
CA THR A 32 -21.65 18.76 -6.25
C THR A 32 -22.06 17.68 -5.25
N VAL A 33 -23.23 17.87 -4.65
CA VAL A 33 -23.84 16.91 -3.71
C VAL A 33 -25.30 16.74 -4.10
N PRO A 34 -25.85 15.52 -4.11
CA PRO A 34 -27.29 15.32 -4.33
C PRO A 34 -28.11 15.94 -3.18
N ASN A 35 -29.19 16.61 -3.53
CA ASN A 35 -30.23 17.09 -2.63
C ASN A 35 -31.31 16.00 -2.43
N GLU A 36 -32.28 16.26 -1.56
CA GLU A 36 -33.41 15.35 -1.29
C GLU A 36 -34.20 15.01 -2.58
N ASP A 37 -34.32 15.96 -3.50
CA ASP A 37 -34.98 15.78 -4.80
C ASP A 37 -34.12 15.07 -5.87
N GLY A 38 -32.90 14.65 -5.52
CA GLY A 38 -31.93 14.05 -6.45
C GLY A 38 -31.19 15.04 -7.34
N GLU A 39 -31.52 16.33 -7.27
CA GLU A 39 -30.79 17.40 -7.94
C GLU A 39 -29.39 17.61 -7.34
N HIS A 40 -28.42 18.03 -8.15
CA HIS A 40 -27.04 18.18 -7.70
C HIS A 40 -26.73 19.64 -7.36
N LEU A 41 -26.62 19.95 -6.08
CA LEU A 41 -26.25 21.27 -5.58
C LEU A 41 -24.74 21.50 -5.70
N ARG A 42 -24.32 22.62 -6.29
CA ARG A 42 -22.90 23.01 -6.37
C ARG A 42 -22.42 23.61 -5.06
N ILE A 43 -21.31 23.10 -4.54
CA ILE A 43 -20.72 23.54 -3.27
C ILE A 43 -19.24 23.87 -3.42
N CYS A 44 -18.65 24.45 -2.37
CA CYS A 44 -17.22 24.70 -2.32
C CYS A 44 -16.44 23.42 -1.95
N ARG A 45 -15.14 23.42 -2.24
CA ARG A 45 -14.24 22.30 -1.92
C ARG A 45 -14.17 21.99 -0.42
N GLN A 46 -14.29 23.02 0.43
CA GLN A 46 -14.21 22.86 1.88
C GLN A 46 -15.43 22.12 2.42
N THR A 47 -16.64 22.53 2.03
CA THR A 47 -17.88 21.84 2.39
C THR A 47 -17.88 20.39 1.88
N PHE A 48 -17.41 20.17 0.65
CA PHE A 48 -17.29 18.82 0.09
C PHE A 48 -16.38 17.93 0.95
N SER A 49 -15.25 18.50 1.39
CA SER A 49 -14.30 17.82 2.26
C SER A 49 -14.90 17.48 3.63
N GLN A 50 -15.72 18.36 4.19
CA GLN A 50 -16.40 18.14 5.47
C GLN A 50 -17.50 17.08 5.37
N ILE A 51 -18.36 17.15 4.35
CA ILE A 51 -19.45 16.19 4.13
C ILE A 51 -18.91 14.77 3.97
N PHE A 52 -17.88 14.59 3.15
CA PHE A 52 -17.32 13.27 2.86
C PHE A 52 -16.14 12.87 3.76
N ALA A 53 -15.84 13.68 4.79
CA ALA A 53 -14.69 13.50 5.69
C ALA A 53 -13.35 13.27 4.93
N LEU A 54 -13.14 14.01 3.85
CA LEU A 54 -11.94 13.92 3.01
C LEU A 54 -10.93 15.02 3.36
N SER A 55 -9.67 14.62 3.54
CA SER A 55 -8.55 15.56 3.63
C SER A 55 -8.30 16.28 2.30
N HIS A 56 -7.58 17.42 2.37
CA HIS A 56 -7.15 18.14 1.18
C HIS A 56 -6.35 17.26 0.21
N LYS A 57 -5.41 16.47 0.74
CA LYS A 57 -4.59 15.57 -0.07
C LYS A 57 -5.43 14.52 -0.80
N GLN A 58 -6.46 13.96 -0.15
CA GLN A 58 -7.34 12.99 -0.80
C GLN A 58 -8.13 13.62 -1.96
N VAL A 59 -8.72 14.81 -1.74
CA VAL A 59 -9.45 15.52 -2.81
C VAL A 59 -8.52 15.85 -3.98
N GLN A 60 -7.28 16.28 -3.69
CA GLN A 60 -6.28 16.55 -4.73
C GLN A 60 -5.96 15.30 -5.56
N VAL A 61 -5.69 14.16 -4.91
CA VAL A 61 -5.41 12.89 -5.60
C VAL A 61 -6.59 12.45 -6.47
N LEU A 62 -7.82 12.61 -5.98
CA LEU A 62 -9.03 12.30 -6.76
C LEU A 62 -9.13 13.19 -8.00
N VAL A 63 -8.87 14.49 -7.86
CA VAL A 63 -8.86 15.44 -8.98
C VAL A 63 -7.77 15.08 -10.01
N GLU A 64 -6.56 14.77 -9.57
CA GLU A 64 -5.46 14.40 -10.47
C GLU A 64 -5.75 13.11 -11.24
N LYS A 65 -6.24 12.07 -10.55
CA LYS A 65 -6.64 10.83 -11.20
C LYS A 65 -7.81 11.04 -12.18
N LYS A 66 -8.77 11.89 -11.82
CA LYS A 66 -9.89 12.23 -12.71
C LYS A 66 -9.45 13.01 -13.95
N LYS A 67 -8.48 13.93 -13.82
CA LYS A 67 -7.84 14.60 -14.97
C LYS A 67 -7.15 13.60 -15.90
N GLY A 68 -6.53 12.57 -15.33
CA GLY A 68 -5.95 11.45 -16.08
C GLY A 68 -6.97 10.47 -16.66
N GLY A 69 -8.27 10.78 -16.64
CA GLY A 69 -9.33 9.92 -17.20
C GLY A 69 -9.68 8.69 -16.36
N SER A 70 -9.13 8.54 -15.16
CA SER A 70 -9.43 7.39 -14.29
C SER A 70 -10.80 7.57 -13.63
N ILE A 71 -11.76 6.74 -14.02
CA ILE A 71 -13.11 6.70 -13.43
C ILE A 71 -13.17 5.68 -12.28
N ASN A 72 -12.44 4.56 -12.41
CA ASN A 72 -12.39 3.49 -11.41
C ASN A 72 -11.10 3.56 -10.59
N TYR A 73 -11.24 3.66 -9.26
CA TYR A 73 -10.11 3.77 -8.33
C TYR A 73 -9.83 2.41 -7.67
N ASN A 74 -9.03 1.58 -8.32
CA ASN A 74 -8.56 0.34 -7.71
C ASN A 74 -7.44 0.62 -6.69
N ASP A 75 -7.58 0.11 -5.47
CA ASP A 75 -6.48 0.14 -4.49
C ASP A 75 -5.33 -0.76 -5.00
N LYS A 76 -4.12 -0.20 -5.01
CA LYS A 76 -2.89 -0.86 -5.46
C LYS A 76 -1.98 -1.25 -4.30
N ARG A 77 -2.38 -1.04 -3.05
CA ARG A 77 -1.64 -1.50 -1.87
C ARG A 77 -1.42 -3.01 -1.93
N GLY A 78 -0.27 -3.47 -1.42
CA GLY A 78 0.05 -4.90 -1.33
C GLY A 78 0.37 -5.60 -2.65
N LYS A 79 0.26 -4.93 -3.81
CA LYS A 79 0.56 -5.54 -5.12
C LYS A 79 2.05 -5.51 -5.51
N HIS A 80 2.93 -5.10 -4.61
CA HIS A 80 4.36 -5.23 -4.85
C HIS A 80 4.75 -6.69 -4.65
N THR A 81 4.99 -7.40 -5.76
CA THR A 81 5.83 -8.60 -5.72
C THR A 81 7.18 -8.18 -5.17
N LYS A 82 7.50 -8.61 -3.95
CA LYS A 82 8.86 -8.46 -3.43
C LYS A 82 9.75 -9.27 -4.35
N GLU A 83 10.62 -8.58 -5.09
CA GLU A 83 11.71 -9.26 -5.78
C GLU A 83 12.46 -10.09 -4.73
N ARG A 84 12.67 -11.38 -5.01
CA ARG A 84 13.44 -12.21 -4.10
C ARG A 84 14.84 -11.60 -4.02
N LYS A 85 15.21 -11.10 -2.83
CA LYS A 85 16.49 -10.41 -2.59
C LYS A 85 17.71 -11.24 -3.02
N TYR A 86 17.59 -12.57 -2.98
CA TYR A 86 18.68 -13.48 -3.27
C TYR A 86 18.36 -14.36 -4.46
N ASN A 87 19.34 -14.52 -5.35
CA ASN A 87 19.30 -15.46 -6.46
C ASN A 87 19.51 -16.90 -5.95
N GLU A 88 19.07 -17.88 -6.73
CA GLU A 88 19.21 -19.31 -6.44
C GLU A 88 20.67 -19.73 -6.19
N GLN A 89 21.63 -19.11 -6.89
CA GLN A 89 23.05 -19.33 -6.66
C GLN A 89 23.49 -18.98 -5.23
N ILE A 90 23.00 -17.87 -4.67
CA ILE A 90 23.30 -17.44 -3.30
C ILE A 90 22.67 -18.44 -2.32
N HIS A 91 21.45 -18.91 -2.59
CA HIS A 91 20.83 -19.97 -1.79
C HIS A 91 21.66 -21.25 -1.78
N ASN A 92 22.26 -21.61 -2.91
CA ASN A 92 23.12 -22.79 -3.00
C ASN A 92 24.44 -22.60 -2.23
N GLN A 93 25.04 -21.41 -2.27
CA GLN A 93 26.20 -21.08 -1.45
C GLN A 93 25.90 -21.16 0.05
N ILE A 94 24.74 -20.64 0.48
CA ILE A 94 24.30 -20.73 1.88
C ILE A 94 24.12 -22.20 2.30
N ARG A 95 23.46 -23.01 1.46
CA ARG A 95 23.30 -24.46 1.73
C ARG A 95 24.65 -25.17 1.83
N ALA A 96 25.57 -24.87 0.92
CA ALA A 96 26.92 -25.45 0.93
C ALA A 96 27.69 -25.06 2.19
N HIS A 97 27.59 -23.80 2.63
CA HIS A 97 28.20 -23.33 3.86
C HIS A 97 27.61 -24.04 5.10
N ILE A 98 26.28 -24.16 5.20
CA ILE A 98 25.64 -24.89 6.30
C ILE A 98 26.13 -26.35 6.35
N LYS A 99 26.25 -27.01 5.20
CA LYS A 99 26.74 -28.39 5.10
C LYS A 99 28.24 -28.54 5.33
N SER A 100 29.00 -27.45 5.34
CA SER A 100 30.45 -27.49 5.60
C SER A 100 30.78 -27.63 7.08
N PHE A 101 29.83 -27.34 7.98
CA PHE A 101 30.00 -27.58 9.40
C PHE A 101 29.91 -29.08 9.68
N PRO A 102 30.85 -29.65 10.45
CA PRO A 102 30.77 -31.04 10.87
C PRO A 102 29.50 -31.24 11.70
N VAL A 103 28.70 -32.21 11.31
CA VAL A 103 27.56 -32.68 12.10
C VAL A 103 28.10 -33.76 13.03
N GLU A 104 28.00 -33.56 14.33
CA GLU A 104 28.23 -34.67 15.26
C GLU A 104 27.02 -35.59 15.19
N GLU A 105 27.21 -36.75 14.58
CA GLU A 105 26.23 -37.83 14.60
C GLU A 105 26.20 -38.39 16.03
N ASN A 106 25.07 -38.23 16.71
CA ASN A 106 24.84 -38.84 18.01
C ASN A 106 24.45 -40.31 17.78
N ASP A 107 25.38 -41.11 17.26
CA ASP A 107 25.13 -42.49 16.80
C ASP A 107 24.59 -43.44 17.88
N ASP A 108 24.71 -43.08 19.16
CA ASP A 108 24.29 -43.94 20.29
C ASP A 108 23.47 -43.22 21.38
N MET A 109 23.08 -41.95 21.18
CA MET A 109 22.52 -41.15 22.28
C MET A 109 21.02 -40.90 22.20
N PHE A 110 20.43 -40.88 21.00
CA PHE A 110 19.00 -40.62 20.80
C PHE A 110 18.48 -41.34 19.56
N ASP A 111 17.44 -42.17 19.69
CA ASP A 111 16.82 -42.88 18.57
C ASP A 111 15.94 -41.97 17.69
N GLU A 112 15.36 -40.91 18.28
CA GLU A 112 14.43 -40.00 17.60
C GLU A 112 14.45 -38.60 18.23
N ILE A 113 14.48 -37.55 17.40
CA ILE A 113 14.40 -36.14 17.84
C ILE A 113 13.18 -35.50 17.16
N GLU A 114 12.10 -35.32 17.91
CA GLU A 114 10.92 -34.57 17.47
C GLU A 114 11.03 -33.09 17.83
N GLN A 115 11.14 -32.20 16.82
CA GLN A 115 11.10 -30.76 17.04
C GLN A 115 9.72 -30.18 16.69
N LYS A 116 8.98 -29.73 17.71
CA LYS A 116 7.62 -29.18 17.56
C LYS A 116 7.68 -27.65 17.53
N PHE A 117 7.18 -27.07 16.45
CA PHE A 117 7.04 -25.61 16.31
C PHE A 117 5.60 -25.20 16.56
N LEU A 118 5.40 -24.08 17.24
CA LEU A 118 4.09 -23.46 17.36
C LEU A 118 3.62 -22.96 15.99
N VAL A 119 2.30 -23.01 15.76
CA VAL A 119 1.67 -22.50 14.55
C VAL A 119 2.01 -21.02 14.37
N SER A 120 2.48 -20.65 13.17
CA SER A 120 2.84 -19.28 12.81
C SER A 120 1.73 -18.28 13.16
N GLY A 121 1.97 -17.38 14.11
CA GLY A 121 1.03 -16.28 14.43
C GLY A 121 1.04 -15.75 15.88
N HIS A 122 1.72 -16.40 16.82
CA HIS A 122 1.80 -15.93 18.20
C HIS A 122 3.12 -15.20 18.48
N SER A 123 3.00 -13.98 19.00
CA SER A 123 4.08 -13.03 19.25
C SER A 123 4.95 -13.43 20.45
N TYR A 124 6.24 -13.41 20.20
CA TYR A 124 7.40 -13.73 21.04
C TYR A 124 7.34 -13.09 22.45
N MET A 125 7.37 -13.91 23.51
CA MET A 125 7.64 -13.47 24.88
C MET A 125 9.06 -13.91 25.28
N PRO A 126 9.74 -13.20 26.20
CA PRO A 126 11.11 -13.53 26.64
C PRO A 126 11.27 -14.91 27.32
N CYS A 127 10.16 -15.62 27.53
CA CYS A 127 10.07 -16.98 28.05
C CYS A 127 10.28 -18.04 26.95
N ASP A 128 10.26 -17.67 25.68
CA ASP A 128 10.36 -18.57 24.51
C ASP A 128 11.80 -19.03 24.23
N ARG A 129 12.61 -19.30 25.27
CA ARG A 129 13.99 -19.79 25.13
C ARG A 129 14.13 -21.32 25.20
N ASP A 130 13.10 -22.02 25.64
CA ASP A 130 13.18 -23.46 25.89
C ASP A 130 12.44 -24.26 24.79
N PHE A 131 12.92 -24.18 23.55
CA PHE A 131 12.34 -24.93 22.43
C PHE A 131 12.89 -26.36 22.27
N VAL A 132 13.77 -26.79 23.16
CA VAL A 132 14.41 -28.10 23.07
C VAL A 132 14.28 -28.82 24.40
N LEU A 133 13.20 -29.58 24.55
CA LEU A 133 13.09 -30.59 25.61
C LEU A 133 13.84 -31.84 25.15
N ILE A 134 15.13 -31.91 25.48
CA ILE A 134 15.93 -33.13 25.28
C ILE A 134 15.57 -34.08 26.43
N LYS A 135 14.72 -35.08 26.17
CA LYS A 135 14.50 -36.16 27.12
C LYS A 135 15.67 -37.14 27.04
N LYS A 136 16.48 -37.17 28.10
CA LYS A 136 17.48 -38.21 28.32
C LYS A 136 16.80 -39.42 28.99
N ARG A 137 17.29 -40.63 28.70
CA ARG A 137 16.90 -41.85 29.40
C ARG A 137 17.32 -41.83 30.87
#